data_AF-A0A349K819-F1
#
_entry.id   AF-A0A349K819-F1
#
_cell.length_a   1.000
_cell.length_b   1.000
_cell.length_c   1.000
_cell.angle_alpha   90.00
_cell.angle_beta   90.00
_cell.angle_gamma   90.00
#
_symmetry.space_group_name_H-M   'P 1'
#
loop_
_entity.id
_entity.type
_entity.pdbx_description
1 polymer ?
#
loop_
_entity_poly.entity_id
_entity_poly.type
_entity_poly.pdbx_seq_one_letter_code
_entity_poly.pdbx_strand_id
1 'polypeptide(L)' 'EVLAGCDLGESIQSPITSDGFDVYFSARDHSVRALTIKTNGKPDEKWTAPYFSNLLKDDKEPQPIPYKGNTC' A
#
# COMPACT_ATOMS: atom_id res chain seq x y z
N GLU A 1 13.35 25.02 0.59
CA GLU A 1 12.59 23.76 0.70
C GLU A 1 11.84 23.53 -0.58
N VAL A 2 12.15 22.44 -1.29
CA VAL A 2 11.34 22.02 -2.45
C VAL A 2 10.20 21.21 -1.88
N LEU A 3 8.99 21.78 -1.89
CA LEU A 3 7.75 21.06 -1.63
C LEU A 3 7.73 19.88 -2.61
N ALA A 4 7.61 18.65 -2.09
CA ALA A 4 7.68 17.42 -2.85
C ALA A 4 6.91 17.54 -4.17
N GLY A 5 7.62 17.41 -5.29
CA GLY A 5 6.99 17.42 -6.61
C GLY A 5 6.00 16.27 -6.71
N CYS A 6 4.82 16.53 -7.27
CA CYS A 6 3.93 15.45 -7.65
C CYS A 6 4.56 14.75 -8.85
N ASP A 7 5.23 13.62 -8.62
CA ASP A 7 5.90 12.80 -9.63
C ASP A 7 4.88 12.00 -10.48
N LEU A 8 3.95 12.71 -11.09
CA LEU A 8 2.95 12.14 -11.99
C LEU A 8 3.64 11.62 -13.25
N GLY A 9 3.49 10.33 -13.52
CA GLY A 9 4.09 9.66 -14.69
C GLY A 9 5.38 8.91 -14.42
N GLU A 10 5.94 8.99 -13.20
CA GLU A 10 7.03 8.09 -12.82
C GLU A 10 6.53 6.66 -12.61
N SER A 11 7.20 5.69 -13.24
CA SER A 11 6.98 4.28 -12.95
C SER A 11 7.74 3.88 -11.68
N ILE A 12 7.03 3.38 -10.68
CA ILE A 12 7.64 2.82 -9.47
C ILE A 12 7.73 1.31 -9.68
N GLN A 13 8.96 0.78 -9.65
CA GLN A 13 9.17 -0.67 -9.55
C GLN A 13 9.25 -1.05 -8.07
N SER A 14 8.46 -2.03 -7.68
CA SER A 14 8.39 -2.51 -6.30
C SER A 14 8.39 -4.04 -6.32
N PRO A 15 9.06 -4.70 -5.37
CA PRO A 15 8.90 -6.14 -5.19
C PRO A 15 7.42 -6.48 -4.98
N ILE A 16 6.95 -7.50 -5.69
CA ILE A 16 5.60 -8.04 -5.57
C ILE A 16 5.71 -9.47 -5.05
N THR A 17 4.91 -9.81 -4.05
CA THR A 17 4.72 -11.20 -3.61
C THR A 17 3.24 -11.56 -3.68
N SER A 18 2.94 -12.84 -3.87
CA SER A 18 1.56 -13.34 -3.95
C SER A 18 1.34 -14.52 -3.02
N ASP A 19 0.15 -14.59 -2.43
CA ASP A 19 -0.34 -15.73 -1.69
C ASP A 19 -1.80 -16.02 -2.13
N GLY A 20 -2.00 -17.13 -2.84
CA GLY A 20 -3.28 -17.44 -3.47
C GLY A 20 -3.74 -16.35 -4.44
N PHE A 21 -4.87 -15.72 -4.13
CA PHE A 21 -5.44 -14.61 -4.92
C PHE A 21 -5.01 -13.23 -4.43
N ASP A 22 -4.20 -13.16 -3.38
CA ASP A 22 -3.77 -11.89 -2.82
C ASP A 22 -2.38 -11.51 -3.31
N VAL A 23 -2.24 -10.25 -3.71
CA VAL A 23 -0.98 -9.67 -4.18
C VAL A 23 -0.58 -8.55 -3.23
N TYR A 24 0.66 -8.57 -2.78
CA TYR A 24 1.22 -7.62 -1.83
C TYR A 24 2.39 -6.86 -2.45
N PHE A 25 2.47 -5.55 -2.20
CA PHE A 25 3.54 -4.70 -2.69
C PHE A 25 3.80 -3.52 -1.75
N SER A 26 5.05 -3.06 -1.73
CA SER A 26 5.46 -1.85 -1.01
C SER A 26 5.26 -0.58 -1.84
N ALA A 27 4.93 0.52 -1.19
CA ALA A 27 4.85 1.85 -1.78
C ALA A 27 5.93 2.78 -1.18
N ARG A 28 6.20 3.90 -1.86
CA ARG A 28 7.21 4.90 -1.44
C ARG A 28 6.91 5.54 -0.08
N ASP A 29 5.65 5.53 0.35
CA ASP A 29 5.19 6.05 1.65
C ASP A 29 5.44 5.07 2.82
N HIS A 30 6.26 4.04 2.60
CA HIS A 30 6.52 2.94 3.54
C HIS A 30 5.28 2.11 3.91
N SER A 31 4.18 2.25 3.16
CA SER A 31 3.04 1.35 3.26
C SER A 31 3.23 0.08 2.44
N VAL A 32 2.68 -1.01 2.94
CA VAL A 32 2.39 -2.24 2.22
C VAL A 32 0.90 -2.19 1.89
N ARG A 33 0.59 -2.50 0.64
CA ARG A 33 -0.77 -2.58 0.12
C ARG A 33 -1.03 -4.00 -0.37
N ALA A 34 -2.27 -4.43 -0.27
CA ALA A 34 -2.70 -5.75 -0.69
C ALA A 34 -3.97 -5.66 -1.54
N LEU A 35 -3.96 -6.34 -2.67
CA LEU A 35 -5.10 -6.45 -3.59
C LEU A 35 -5.52 -7.91 -3.70
N THR A 36 -6.82 -8.17 -3.60
CA THR A 36 -7.40 -9.49 -3.88
C THR A 36 -7.84 -9.52 -5.33
N ILE A 37 -7.19 -10.36 -6.13
CA ILE A 37 -7.51 -10.56 -7.54
C ILE A 37 -8.75 -11.43 -7.66
N LYS A 38 -9.83 -10.84 -8.14
CA LYS A 38 -11.09 -11.55 -8.40
C LYS A 38 -11.17 -11.99 -9.86
N THR A 39 -11.83 -13.11 -10.10
CA THR A 39 -12.03 -13.69 -11.45
C THR A 39 -12.84 -12.78 -12.38
N ASN A 40 -13.57 -11.81 -11.82
CA ASN A 40 -14.31 -10.80 -12.57
C ASN A 40 -13.45 -9.63 -13.08
N GLY A 41 -12.12 -9.67 -12.86
CA GLY A 41 -11.18 -8.65 -13.36
C GLY A 41 -11.18 -7.33 -12.59
N LYS A 42 -11.99 -7.20 -11.53
CA LYS A 42 -12.00 -6.03 -10.65
C LYS A 42 -11.36 -6.38 -9.32
N PRO A 43 -10.07 -6.10 -9.08
CA PRO A 43 -9.46 -6.34 -7.79
C PRO A 43 -10.07 -5.42 -6.71
N ASP A 44 -10.15 -5.92 -5.48
CA ASP A 44 -10.48 -5.09 -4.30
C ASP A 44 -9.23 -4.91 -3.43
N GLU A 45 -9.16 -3.81 -2.68
CA GLU A 45 -8.20 -3.71 -1.58
C GLU A 45 -8.55 -4.75 -0.51
N LYS A 46 -7.56 -5.57 -0.13
CA LYS A 46 -7.72 -6.59 0.91
C LYS A 46 -7.98 -5.97 2.29
N TRP A 47 -7.46 -4.78 2.51
CA TRP A 47 -7.48 -4.10 3.80
C TRP A 47 -8.22 -2.76 3.71
N THR A 48 -8.87 -2.39 4.80
CA THR A 48 -9.58 -1.10 4.91
C THR A 48 -8.65 0.10 5.08
N ALA A 49 -7.36 -0.13 5.40
CA ALA A 49 -6.33 0.90 5.36
C ALA A 49 -4.92 0.32 5.08
N PRO A 50 -3.94 1.16 4.67
CA PRO A 50 -2.58 0.72 4.35
C PRO A 50 -1.80 0.25 5.59
N TYR A 51 -0.88 -0.70 5.38
CA TYR A 51 -0.03 -1.27 6.44
C TYR A 51 1.32 -0.57 6.44
N PHE A 52 1.66 0.21 7.47
CA PHE A 52 2.92 0.97 7.46
C PHE A 52 4.07 0.18 8.09
N SER A 53 5.02 -0.23 7.26
CA SER A 53 6.17 -1.05 7.63
C SER A 53 7.05 -0.41 8.71
N ASN A 54 7.13 0.92 8.72
CA ASN A 54 7.90 1.71 9.69
C ASN A 54 7.16 2.00 10.99
N LEU A 55 5.86 1.65 11.09
CA LEU A 55 5.03 1.87 12.28
C LEU A 55 4.70 0.57 13.01
N LEU A 56 5.08 -0.58 12.46
CA LEU A 56 5.02 -1.86 13.13
C LEU A 56 6.05 -1.88 14.26
N LYS A 57 5.56 -1.97 15.51
CA LYS A 57 6.38 -2.41 16.64
C LYS A 57 6.28 -3.93 16.68
N ASP A 58 7.37 -4.61 16.97
CA ASP A 58 7.53 -6.09 16.87
C ASP A 58 6.42 -6.90 17.58
N ASP A 59 5.68 -6.29 18.51
CA ASP A 59 4.64 -6.94 19.31
C ASP A 59 3.21 -6.41 19.08
N LYS A 60 2.97 -5.65 18.01
CA LYS A 60 1.63 -5.10 17.72
C LYS A 60 1.05 -5.63 16.44
N GLU A 61 -0.19 -6.14 16.52
CA GLU A 61 -1.00 -6.38 15.33
C GLU A 61 -1.04 -5.10 14.49
N PRO A 62 -0.78 -5.19 13.17
CA PRO A 62 -0.90 -4.05 12.29
C PRO A 62 -2.30 -3.45 12.41
N GLN A 63 -2.38 -2.24 12.97
CA GLN A 63 -3.60 -1.49 13.03
C GLN A 63 -3.73 -0.71 11.72
N PRO A 64 -4.80 -0.91 10.93
CA PRO A 64 -5.07 -0.04 9.80
C PRO A 64 -5.26 1.38 10.34
N ILE A 65 -4.28 2.25 10.15
CA ILE A 65 -4.42 3.66 10.50
C ILE A 65 -5.26 4.32 9.41
N PRO A 66 -6.36 5.00 9.75
CA PRO A 66 -7.21 5.63 8.74
C PRO A 66 -6.36 6.62 7.93
N TYR A 67 -6.26 6.36 6.64
CA TYR A 67 -5.55 7.21 5.69
C TYR A 67 -6.25 8.57 5.64
N LYS A 68 -5.69 9.57 6.32
CA LYS A 68 -6.04 10.98 6.08
C LYS A 68 -5.32 11.39 4.82
N GLY A 69 -5.97 11.17 3.68
CA GLY A 69 -5.45 11.62 2.39
C GLY A 69 -5.24 13.12 2.44
N ASN A 70 -3.98 13.54 2.38
CA ASN A 70 -3.70 14.88 1.88
C ASN A 70 -3.85 14.77 0.37
N THR A 71 -4.94 15.34 -0.15
CA THR A 71 -5.02 15.72 -1.56
C THR A 71 -3.78 16.53 -1.89
N CYS A 72 -3.03 16.09 -2.89
CA CYS A 72 -2.11 16.94 -3.62
C CYS A 72 -2.88 18.14 -4.20
#